data_AF-A0A316Z7E2-F1
#
_entry.id   AF-A0A316Z7E2-F1
#
_cell.length_a   1.000
_cell.length_b   1.000
_cell.length_c   1.000
_cell.angle_alpha   90.00
_cell.angle_beta   90.00
_cell.angle_gamma   90.00
#
_symmetry.space_group_name_H-M   'P 1'
#
loop_
_entity.id
_entity.type
_entity.pdbx_description
1 polymer ?
#
loop_
_entity_poly.entity_id
_entity_poly.type
_entity_poly.pdbx_seq_one_letter_code
_entity_poly.pdbx_strand_id
1 'polypeptide(L)'
;MRPPSVISLRALYTCSLETRACRRQSKSVAPCYTCFSTTIRLSQHHLIHIMNAAMQSAALANVLVEVRSLRAQCVELAAPAGDAAVSAAPQDAIRREAAGIITRLDAMIEELTRDVARCQAIDQETTTMGATLHGQPAAVLAHTIMRLDNHRRETTPLTMRTAASANEFLALLSRVEELQRLKQARATAA
;
A
#
# COMPACT_ATOMS: atom_id res chain seq x y z
N MET A 1 -6.35 7.22 -22.90
CA MET A 1 -5.15 8.06 -22.75
C MET A 1 -3.93 7.18 -23.00
N ARG A 2 -3.04 7.55 -23.93
CA ARG A 2 -1.75 6.85 -24.08
C ARG A 2 -0.88 7.18 -22.85
N PRO A 3 -0.16 6.20 -22.26
CA PRO A 3 0.78 6.51 -21.19
C PRO A 3 1.80 7.54 -21.71
N PRO A 4 2.17 8.55 -20.91
CA PRO A 4 3.23 9.48 -21.29
C PRO A 4 4.49 8.68 -21.61
N SER A 5 5.12 9.00 -22.74
CA SER A 5 6.33 8.35 -23.23
C SER A 5 7.38 8.26 -22.11
N VAL A 6 7.74 7.03 -21.75
CA VAL A 6 8.79 6.74 -20.77
C VAL A 6 10.10 7.30 -21.32
N ILE A 7 10.51 8.47 -20.82
CA ILE A 7 11.83 9.03 -21.11
C ILE A 7 12.84 8.12 -20.38
N SER A 8 13.66 7.41 -21.16
CA SER A 8 14.64 6.46 -20.61
C SER A 8 15.62 7.15 -19.66
N LEU A 9 16.12 6.44 -18.64
CA LEU A 9 17.20 6.89 -17.74
C LEU A 9 18.43 7.40 -18.51
N ARG A 10 18.69 6.81 -19.68
CA ARG A 10 19.74 7.28 -20.61
C ARG A 10 19.46 8.70 -21.08
N ALA A 11 18.22 9.02 -21.46
CA ALA A 11 17.86 10.37 -21.88
C ALA A 11 18.04 11.40 -20.76
N LEU A 12 17.70 11.08 -19.51
CA LEU A 12 17.95 11.95 -18.34
C LEU A 12 19.45 12.18 -18.10
N TYR A 13 20.27 11.14 -18.18
CA TYR A 13 21.71 11.24 -18.02
C TYR A 13 22.36 12.07 -19.15
N THR A 14 21.98 11.82 -20.40
CA THR A 14 22.44 12.62 -21.55
C THR A 14 22.05 14.10 -21.39
N CYS A 15 20.82 14.36 -20.94
CA CYS A 15 20.32 15.71 -20.68
C CYS A 15 21.16 16.43 -19.59
N SER A 16 21.52 15.72 -18.50
CA SER A 16 22.43 16.25 -17.48
C SER A 16 23.83 16.57 -18.02
N LEU A 17 24.36 15.76 -18.94
CA LEU A 17 25.66 15.98 -19.57
C LEU A 17 25.60 17.18 -20.53
N GLU A 18 24.56 17.27 -21.35
CA GLU A 18 24.33 18.37 -22.29
C GLU A 18 24.14 19.71 -21.57
N THR A 19 23.47 19.72 -20.41
CA THR A 19 23.31 20.93 -19.60
C THR A 19 24.64 21.41 -19.01
N ARG A 20 25.51 20.48 -18.57
CA ARG A 20 26.88 20.82 -18.13
C ARG A 20 27.74 21.32 -19.30
N ALA A 21 27.64 20.69 -20.46
CA ALA A 21 28.36 21.08 -21.65
C ALA A 21 27.93 22.48 -22.14
N CYS A 22 26.62 22.77 -22.15
CA CYS A 22 26.11 24.08 -22.50
C CYS A 22 26.55 25.17 -21.53
N ARG A 23 26.54 24.92 -20.20
CA ARG A 23 27.08 25.86 -19.20
C ARG A 23 28.57 26.17 -19.43
N ARG A 24 29.35 25.19 -19.88
CA ARG A 24 30.79 25.38 -20.17
C ARG A 24 31.07 26.10 -21.49
N GLN A 25 30.18 25.97 -22.49
CA GLN A 25 30.43 26.46 -23.85
C GLN A 25 29.77 27.81 -24.17
N SER A 26 29.08 28.45 -23.21
CA SER A 26 28.34 29.71 -23.45
C SER A 26 27.40 29.65 -24.66
N LYS A 27 26.89 28.46 -25.00
CA LYS A 27 25.94 28.27 -26.10
C LYS A 27 24.52 28.40 -25.57
N SER A 28 23.64 28.96 -26.41
CA SER A 28 22.19 29.13 -26.30
C SER A 28 21.54 28.59 -25.01
N VAL A 29 20.88 29.48 -24.26
CA VAL A 29 20.17 29.19 -23.00
C VAL A 29 18.97 28.26 -23.20
N ALA A 30 18.41 28.23 -24.41
CA ALA A 30 17.18 27.48 -24.73
C ALA A 30 17.27 25.96 -24.48
N PRO A 31 18.26 25.21 -25.03
CA PRO A 31 18.39 23.76 -24.79
C PRO A 31 18.61 23.38 -23.31
N CYS A 32 19.30 24.23 -22.53
CA CYS A 32 19.42 24.03 -21.08
C CYS A 32 18.08 24.15 -20.36
N TYR A 33 17.26 25.12 -20.77
CA TYR A 33 15.98 25.42 -20.15
C TYR A 33 14.93 24.34 -20.44
N THR A 34 14.93 23.77 -21.66
CA THR A 34 14.07 22.64 -22.03
C THR A 34 14.45 21.39 -21.24
N CYS A 35 15.74 21.08 -21.12
CA CYS A 35 16.20 19.95 -20.30
C CYS A 35 15.81 20.10 -18.82
N PHE A 36 16.05 21.27 -18.23
CA PHE A 36 15.74 21.57 -16.83
C PHE A 36 14.23 21.53 -16.54
N SER A 37 13.40 22.14 -17.38
CA SER A 37 11.94 22.13 -17.23
C SER A 37 11.33 20.72 -17.38
N THR A 38 11.90 19.88 -18.27
CA THR A 38 11.50 18.48 -18.40
C THR A 38 11.86 17.68 -17.13
N THR A 39 13.03 17.94 -16.55
CA THR A 39 13.50 17.32 -15.31
C THR A 39 12.63 17.73 -14.11
N ILE A 40 12.21 18.99 -14.02
CA ILE A 40 11.30 19.49 -12.98
C ILE A 40 9.91 18.87 -13.13
N ARG A 41 9.31 18.85 -14.32
CA ARG A 41 8.00 18.19 -14.53
C ARG A 41 8.05 16.70 -14.20
N LEU A 42 9.16 16.03 -14.53
CA LEU A 42 9.41 14.65 -14.12
C LEU A 42 9.48 14.54 -12.59
N SER A 43 10.20 15.43 -11.90
CA SER A 43 10.26 15.41 -10.43
C SER A 43 8.89 15.62 -9.77
N GLN A 44 8.05 16.53 -10.29
CA GLN A 44 6.69 16.73 -9.78
C GLN A 44 5.79 15.52 -10.01
N HIS A 45 5.86 14.88 -11.19
CA HIS A 45 5.08 13.67 -11.44
C HIS A 45 5.54 12.50 -10.56
N HIS A 46 6.85 12.32 -10.35
CA HIS A 46 7.35 11.31 -9.41
C HIS A 46 6.93 11.63 -7.97
N LEU A 47 7.00 12.89 -7.54
CA LEU A 47 6.52 13.34 -6.22
C LEU A 47 5.04 13.03 -6.02
N ILE A 48 4.18 13.24 -7.03
CA ILE A 48 2.75 12.86 -6.96
C ILE A 48 2.57 11.35 -6.79
N HIS A 49 3.32 10.52 -7.53
CA HIS A 49 3.24 9.05 -7.38
C HIS A 49 3.72 8.56 -6.03
N ILE A 50 4.75 9.19 -5.48
CA ILE A 50 5.23 8.89 -4.13
C ILE A 50 4.21 9.34 -3.09
N MET A 51 3.64 10.54 -3.21
CA MET A 51 2.60 11.01 -2.30
C MET A 51 1.38 10.07 -2.33
N ASN A 52 1.01 9.56 -3.50
CA ASN A 52 -0.02 8.52 -3.62
C ASN A 52 0.40 7.20 -2.96
N ALA A 53 1.67 6.81 -3.01
CA ALA A 53 2.19 5.64 -2.29
C ALA A 53 2.17 5.84 -0.75
N ALA A 54 2.49 7.04 -0.27
CA ALA A 54 2.36 7.39 1.14
C ALA A 54 0.90 7.38 1.62
N MET A 55 -0.05 7.77 0.77
CA MET A 55 -1.48 7.60 1.04
C MET A 55 -1.89 6.11 1.16
N GLN A 56 -1.20 5.20 0.47
CA GLN A 56 -1.47 3.76 0.57
C GLN A 56 -1.00 3.17 1.90
N SER A 57 0.07 3.70 2.49
CA SER A 57 0.56 3.31 3.83
C SER A 57 -0.51 3.53 4.91
N ALA A 58 -1.16 4.69 4.88
CA ALA A 58 -2.28 4.99 5.77
C ALA A 58 -3.52 4.12 5.50
N ALA A 59 -3.83 3.86 4.23
CA ALA A 59 -4.94 2.97 3.86
C ALA A 59 -4.72 1.53 4.35
N LEU A 60 -3.50 1.00 4.19
CA LEU A 60 -3.09 -0.32 4.68
C LEU A 60 -3.20 -0.44 6.20
N ALA A 61 -2.77 0.59 6.95
CA ALA A 61 -2.90 0.62 8.39
C ALA A 61 -4.37 0.59 8.84
N ASN A 62 -5.26 1.31 8.16
CA ASN A 62 -6.70 1.29 8.44
C ASN A 62 -7.31 -0.09 8.17
N VAL A 63 -6.99 -0.71 7.02
CA VAL A 63 -7.45 -2.08 6.72
C VAL A 63 -6.97 -3.07 7.79
N LEU A 64 -5.72 -2.96 8.25
CA LEU A 64 -5.19 -3.80 9.32
C LEU A 64 -5.97 -3.65 10.64
N VAL A 65 -6.41 -2.44 10.98
CA VAL A 65 -7.27 -2.20 12.15
C VAL A 65 -8.63 -2.89 11.99
N GLU A 66 -9.27 -2.75 10.83
CA GLU A 66 -10.55 -3.39 10.53
C GLU A 66 -10.46 -4.92 10.56
N VAL A 67 -9.40 -5.49 10.00
CA VAL A 67 -9.15 -6.95 10.05
C VAL A 67 -9.00 -7.43 11.49
N ARG A 68 -8.26 -6.70 12.33
CA ARG A 68 -8.11 -7.03 13.76
C ARG A 68 -9.43 -6.94 14.52
N SER A 69 -10.26 -5.95 14.20
CA SER A 69 -11.62 -5.82 14.75
C SER A 69 -12.49 -7.01 14.37
N LEU A 70 -12.50 -7.39 13.08
CA LEU A 70 -13.25 -8.55 12.59
C LEU A 70 -12.78 -9.85 13.25
N ARG A 71 -11.47 -10.00 13.46
CA ARG A 71 -10.90 -11.14 14.18
C ARG A 71 -11.43 -11.22 15.61
N ALA A 72 -11.46 -10.11 16.35
CA ALA A 72 -11.99 -10.08 17.71
C ALA A 72 -13.46 -10.53 17.74
N GLN A 73 -14.28 -10.06 16.80
CA GLN A 73 -15.67 -10.52 16.65
C GLN A 73 -15.77 -12.03 16.37
N CYS A 74 -14.86 -12.57 15.55
CA CYS A 74 -14.83 -14.02 15.29
C CYS A 74 -14.45 -14.82 16.54
N VAL A 75 -13.52 -14.32 17.36
CA VAL A 75 -13.15 -14.95 18.64
C VAL A 75 -14.36 -15.03 19.58
N GLU A 76 -15.14 -13.95 19.67
CA GLU A 76 -16.39 -13.94 20.46
C GLU A 76 -17.45 -14.90 19.91
N LEU A 77 -17.49 -15.10 18.60
CA LEU A 77 -18.37 -16.10 17.97
C LEU A 77 -17.91 -17.54 18.23
N ALA A 78 -16.60 -17.78 18.23
CA ALA A 78 -15.99 -19.08 18.48
C ALA A 78 -15.98 -19.47 19.96
N ALA A 79 -16.13 -18.51 20.87
CA ALA A 79 -16.14 -18.74 22.31
C ALA A 79 -17.23 -19.77 22.70
N PRO A 80 -16.93 -20.67 23.65
CA PRO A 80 -17.93 -21.61 24.14
C PRO A 80 -19.05 -20.83 24.82
N ALA A 81 -20.31 -21.18 24.52
CA ALA A 81 -21.43 -20.69 25.29
C ALA A 81 -21.30 -21.24 26.71
N GLY A 82 -20.95 -20.39 27.66
CA GLY A 82 -21.16 -20.70 29.07
C GLY A 82 -22.67 -20.84 29.27
N ASP A 83 -23.08 -22.00 29.76
CA ASP A 83 -24.44 -22.43 30.14
C ASP A 83 -25.38 -23.12 29.13
N ALA A 84 -25.89 -24.24 29.66
CA ALA A 84 -27.06 -25.07 29.33
C ALA A 84 -27.07 -25.90 28.03
N ALA A 85 -27.34 -27.20 28.23
CA ALA A 85 -27.44 -28.27 27.25
C ALA A 85 -28.60 -28.11 26.24
N VAL A 86 -28.47 -27.19 25.30
CA VAL A 86 -29.39 -27.01 24.16
C VAL A 86 -28.65 -27.33 22.87
N SER A 87 -28.98 -28.49 22.27
CA SER A 87 -28.54 -28.99 20.96
C SER A 87 -27.15 -28.50 20.48
N ALA A 88 -26.11 -29.29 20.77
CA ALA A 88 -24.71 -28.94 20.49
C ALA A 88 -24.37 -28.84 19.00
N ALA A 89 -24.96 -29.70 18.15
CA ALA A 89 -24.53 -29.88 16.77
C ALA A 89 -24.50 -28.60 15.90
N PRO A 90 -25.52 -27.71 15.96
CA PRO A 90 -25.52 -26.54 15.11
C PRO A 90 -24.80 -25.32 15.73
N GLN A 91 -24.47 -25.33 17.03
CA GLN A 91 -23.52 -24.36 17.61
C GLN A 91 -22.07 -24.72 17.25
N ASP A 92 -21.76 -26.01 17.21
CA ASP A 92 -20.44 -26.52 16.82
C ASP A 92 -20.11 -26.23 15.35
N ALA A 93 -21.12 -26.09 14.48
CA ALA A 93 -20.93 -25.65 13.11
C ALA A 93 -20.46 -24.18 13.05
N ILE A 94 -21.16 -23.26 13.75
CA ILE A 94 -20.81 -21.83 13.81
C ILE A 94 -19.41 -21.64 14.41
N ARG A 95 -19.10 -22.35 15.50
CA ARG A 95 -17.79 -22.25 16.17
C ARG A 95 -16.64 -22.74 15.29
N ARG A 96 -16.80 -23.89 14.62
CA ARG A 96 -15.78 -24.42 13.70
C ARG A 96 -15.55 -23.48 12.53
N GLU A 97 -16.62 -22.91 11.99
CA GLU A 97 -16.52 -21.97 10.90
C GLU A 97 -15.84 -20.65 11.33
N ALA A 98 -16.23 -20.10 12.49
CA ALA A 98 -15.56 -18.93 13.06
C ALA A 98 -14.06 -19.19 13.30
N ALA A 99 -13.67 -20.37 13.80
CA ALA A 99 -12.26 -20.75 13.96
C ALA A 99 -11.50 -20.82 12.61
N GLY A 100 -12.15 -21.31 11.56
CA GLY A 100 -11.60 -21.29 10.20
C GLY A 100 -11.38 -19.87 9.69
N ILE A 101 -12.34 -18.96 9.95
CA ILE A 101 -12.23 -17.55 9.60
C ILE A 101 -11.10 -16.88 10.40
N ILE A 102 -10.96 -17.15 11.70
CA ILE A 102 -9.85 -16.62 12.53
C ILE A 102 -8.50 -16.97 11.92
N THR A 103 -8.30 -18.23 11.51
CA THR A 103 -7.04 -18.68 10.91
C THR A 103 -6.69 -17.89 9.64
N ARG A 104 -7.69 -17.60 8.81
CA ARG A 104 -7.51 -16.78 7.60
C ARG A 104 -7.24 -15.32 7.92
N LEU A 105 -7.95 -14.76 8.90
CA LEU A 105 -7.73 -13.38 9.35
C LEU A 105 -6.33 -13.22 9.98
N ASP A 106 -5.83 -14.20 10.72
CA ASP A 106 -4.47 -14.21 11.29
C ASP A 106 -3.40 -14.17 10.19
N ALA A 107 -3.54 -15.02 9.17
CA ALA A 107 -2.64 -14.99 8.01
C ALA A 107 -2.65 -13.62 7.30
N MET A 108 -3.84 -13.02 7.13
CA MET A 108 -4.00 -11.70 6.53
C MET A 108 -3.39 -10.59 7.42
N ILE A 109 -3.50 -10.69 8.75
CA ILE A 109 -2.86 -9.75 9.70
C ILE A 109 -1.35 -9.80 9.58
N GLU A 110 -0.76 -11.00 9.49
CA GLU A 110 0.69 -11.16 9.34
C GLU A 110 1.20 -10.59 8.01
N GLU A 111 0.46 -10.80 6.92
CA GLU A 111 0.79 -10.22 5.61
C GLU A 111 0.66 -8.69 5.61
N LEU A 112 -0.50 -8.16 6.03
CA LEU A 112 -0.74 -6.71 6.09
C LEU A 112 0.24 -6.00 7.04
N THR A 113 0.62 -6.62 8.15
CA THR A 113 1.61 -6.04 9.07
C THR A 113 2.98 -5.90 8.40
N ARG A 114 3.41 -6.90 7.61
CA ARG A 114 4.65 -6.83 6.83
C ARG A 114 4.56 -5.75 5.74
N ASP A 115 3.43 -5.66 5.05
CA ASP A 115 3.22 -4.69 3.98
C ASP A 115 3.16 -3.25 4.54
N VAL A 116 2.49 -3.01 5.67
CA VAL A 116 2.51 -1.71 6.37
C VAL A 116 3.93 -1.30 6.75
N ALA A 117 4.70 -2.20 7.36
CA ALA A 117 6.08 -1.91 7.75
C ALA A 117 6.95 -1.57 6.52
N ARG A 118 6.73 -2.25 5.39
CA ARG A 118 7.44 -1.95 4.14
C ARG A 118 7.07 -0.57 3.59
N CYS A 119 5.77 -0.24 3.53
CA CYS A 119 5.31 1.06 3.07
C CYS A 119 5.85 2.20 3.96
N GLN A 120 5.83 2.04 5.29
CA GLN A 120 6.39 3.03 6.22
C GLN A 120 7.89 3.26 6.01
N ALA A 121 8.66 2.20 5.73
CA ALA A 121 10.09 2.33 5.42
C ALA A 121 10.31 3.13 4.13
N ILE A 122 9.53 2.87 3.08
CA ILE A 122 9.58 3.60 1.81
C ILE A 122 9.17 5.06 2.00
N ASP A 123 8.14 5.32 2.81
CA ASP A 123 7.68 6.67 3.13
C ASP A 123 8.78 7.46 3.85
N GLN A 124 9.38 6.90 4.90
CA GLN A 124 10.44 7.54 5.66
C GLN A 124 11.67 7.84 4.79
N GLU A 125 12.07 6.88 3.96
CA GLU A 125 13.17 7.06 3.02
C GLU A 125 12.84 8.18 2.03
N THR A 126 11.60 8.24 1.54
CA THR A 126 11.22 9.24 0.56
C THR A 126 11.05 10.63 1.14
N THR A 127 10.48 10.76 2.35
CA THR A 127 10.44 12.03 3.08
C THR A 127 11.87 12.57 3.27
N THR A 128 12.81 11.69 3.63
CA THR A 128 14.22 12.05 3.78
C THR A 128 14.82 12.52 2.45
N MET A 129 14.57 11.79 1.35
CA MET A 129 15.02 12.20 0.02
C MET A 129 14.42 13.55 -0.40
N GLY A 130 13.12 13.75 -0.18
CA GLY A 130 12.39 14.98 -0.46
C GLY A 130 12.99 16.20 0.24
N ALA A 131 13.31 16.07 1.53
CA ALA A 131 13.96 17.12 2.32
C ALA A 131 15.35 17.48 1.76
N THR A 132 16.07 16.51 1.22
CA THR A 132 17.42 16.74 0.69
C THR A 132 17.45 17.33 -0.71
N LEU A 133 16.34 17.35 -1.48
CA LEU A 133 16.35 17.69 -2.92
C LEU A 133 16.67 19.17 -3.23
N HIS A 134 16.38 20.11 -2.32
CA HIS A 134 16.66 21.53 -2.58
C HIS A 134 18.16 21.82 -2.59
N GLY A 135 18.67 22.36 -3.69
CA GLY A 135 20.05 22.81 -3.83
C GLY A 135 21.08 21.72 -4.19
N GLN A 136 20.63 20.50 -4.49
CA GLN A 136 21.56 19.39 -4.76
C GLN A 136 22.12 19.39 -6.19
N PRO A 137 23.34 18.87 -6.39
CA PRO A 137 23.92 18.66 -7.72
C PRO A 137 23.09 17.70 -8.59
N ALA A 138 23.13 17.87 -9.91
CA ALA A 138 22.39 17.03 -10.87
C ALA A 138 22.63 15.51 -10.74
N ALA A 139 23.82 15.09 -10.28
CA ALA A 139 24.11 13.67 -10.04
C ALA A 139 23.34 13.10 -8.84
N VAL A 140 23.16 13.90 -7.78
CA VAL A 140 22.36 13.55 -6.62
C VAL A 140 20.89 13.47 -7.02
N LEU A 141 20.41 14.42 -7.83
CA LEU A 141 19.06 14.36 -8.42
C LEU A 141 18.81 13.09 -9.24
N ALA A 142 19.75 12.69 -10.10
CA ALA A 142 19.63 11.46 -10.89
C ALA A 142 19.58 10.20 -10.00
N HIS A 143 20.42 10.15 -8.96
CA HIS A 143 20.42 9.05 -7.99
C HIS A 143 19.10 9.00 -7.20
N THR A 144 18.59 10.15 -6.75
CA THR A 144 17.29 10.24 -6.08
C THR A 144 16.17 9.75 -7.01
N ILE A 145 16.14 10.17 -8.28
CA ILE A 145 15.15 9.69 -9.26
C ILE A 145 15.22 8.17 -9.45
N MET A 146 16.41 7.58 -9.49
CA MET A 146 16.57 6.12 -9.59
C MET A 146 16.01 5.38 -8.36
N ARG A 147 16.30 5.88 -7.15
CA ARG A 147 15.73 5.30 -5.92
C ARG A 147 14.20 5.39 -5.91
N LEU A 148 13.65 6.51 -6.39
CA LEU A 148 12.20 6.69 -6.51
C LEU A 148 11.56 5.74 -7.52
N ASP A 149 12.20 5.45 -8.67
CA ASP A 149 11.68 4.44 -9.61
C ASP A 149 11.76 3.02 -9.02
N ASN A 150 12.80 2.71 -8.23
CA ASN A 150 12.86 1.44 -7.51
C ASN A 150 11.70 1.32 -6.51
N HIS A 151 11.47 2.34 -5.68
CA HIS A 151 10.33 2.35 -4.75
C HIS A 151 8.99 2.17 -5.47
N ARG A 152 8.80 2.82 -6.62
CA ARG A 152 7.58 2.64 -7.44
C ARG A 152 7.38 1.20 -7.90
N ARG A 153 8.46 0.54 -8.33
CA ARG A 153 8.42 -0.88 -8.75
C ARG A 153 8.11 -1.80 -7.57
N GLU A 154 8.58 -1.46 -6.38
CA GLU A 154 8.32 -2.22 -5.16
C GLU A 154 6.90 -2.03 -4.62
N THR A 155 6.33 -0.82 -4.73
CA THR A 155 4.98 -0.53 -4.25
C THR A 155 3.87 -1.02 -5.17
N THR A 156 4.14 -1.17 -6.47
CA THR A 156 3.11 -1.65 -7.42
C THR A 156 2.58 -3.06 -7.06
N PRO A 157 3.43 -4.08 -6.78
CA PRO A 157 2.95 -5.36 -6.28
C PRO A 157 2.18 -5.27 -4.96
N LEU A 158 2.60 -4.39 -4.04
CA LEU A 158 1.93 -4.17 -2.76
C LEU A 158 0.48 -3.71 -2.95
N THR A 159 0.25 -2.79 -3.89
CA THR A 159 -1.12 -2.31 -4.18
C THR A 159 -2.04 -3.40 -4.70
N MET A 160 -1.54 -4.27 -5.58
CA MET A 160 -2.34 -5.38 -6.10
C MET A 160 -2.65 -6.42 -5.01
N ARG A 161 -1.66 -6.73 -4.15
CA ARG A 161 -1.90 -7.60 -2.99
C ARG A 161 -2.91 -6.99 -2.02
N THR A 162 -2.77 -5.71 -1.71
CA THR A 162 -3.71 -4.97 -0.85
C THR A 162 -5.13 -5.05 -1.39
N ALA A 163 -5.33 -4.89 -2.70
CA ALA A 163 -6.65 -5.01 -3.32
C ALA A 163 -7.21 -6.44 -3.21
N ALA A 164 -6.37 -7.47 -3.36
CA ALA A 164 -6.76 -8.86 -3.14
C ALA A 164 -7.15 -9.12 -1.67
N SER A 165 -6.34 -8.67 -0.71
CA SER A 165 -6.65 -8.77 0.72
C SER A 165 -7.93 -8.01 1.09
N ALA A 166 -8.19 -6.85 0.48
CA ALA A 166 -9.43 -6.10 0.70
C ALA A 166 -10.67 -6.86 0.18
N ASN A 167 -10.58 -7.50 -0.99
CA ASN A 167 -11.66 -8.34 -1.51
C ASN A 167 -11.91 -9.56 -0.62
N GLU A 168 -10.85 -10.21 -0.14
CA GLU A 168 -10.97 -11.32 0.81
C GLU A 168 -11.59 -10.86 2.13
N PHE A 169 -11.15 -9.72 2.66
CA PHE A 169 -11.72 -9.11 3.87
C PHE A 169 -13.23 -8.88 3.73
N LEU A 170 -13.69 -8.29 2.62
CA LEU A 170 -15.13 -8.05 2.40
C LEU A 170 -15.94 -9.35 2.35
N ALA A 171 -15.39 -10.40 1.73
CA ALA A 171 -16.02 -11.72 1.71
C ALA A 171 -16.12 -12.34 3.12
N LEU A 172 -15.04 -12.22 3.92
CA LEU A 172 -15.03 -12.70 5.30
C LEU A 172 -15.97 -11.89 6.19
N LEU A 173 -16.02 -10.56 6.04
CA LEU A 173 -16.94 -9.68 6.77
C LEU A 173 -18.40 -10.09 6.53
N SER A 174 -18.79 -10.23 5.25
CA SER A 174 -20.14 -10.65 4.89
C SER A 174 -20.49 -12.02 5.51
N ARG A 175 -19.53 -12.95 5.53
CA ARG A 175 -19.75 -14.26 6.15
C ARG A 175 -19.89 -14.19 7.66
N VAL A 176 -19.10 -13.36 8.34
CA VAL A 176 -19.20 -13.15 9.79
C VAL A 176 -20.53 -12.52 10.18
N GLU A 177 -21.00 -11.52 9.42
CA GLU A 177 -22.33 -10.92 9.62
C GLU A 177 -23.45 -11.97 9.49
N GLU A 178 -23.33 -12.89 8.53
CA GLU A 178 -24.28 -14.00 8.39
C GLU A 178 -24.26 -14.93 9.62
N LEU A 179 -23.07 -15.30 10.11
CA LEU A 179 -22.92 -16.11 11.33
C LEU A 179 -23.51 -15.40 12.56
N GLN A 180 -23.35 -14.08 12.67
CA GLN A 180 -23.96 -13.28 13.73
C GLN A 180 -25.50 -13.31 13.65
N ARG A 181 -26.07 -13.13 12.45
CA ARG A 181 -27.52 -13.23 12.23
C ARG A 181 -28.05 -14.60 12.60
N LEU A 182 -27.36 -15.68 12.20
CA LEU A 182 -27.73 -17.06 12.55
C LEU A 182 -27.66 -17.32 14.06
N LYS A 183 -26.66 -16.75 14.76
CA LYS A 183 -26.54 -16.84 16.22
C LYS A 183 -27.69 -16.09 16.92
N GLN A 184 -28.01 -14.88 16.48
CA GLN A 184 -29.11 -14.06 17.06
C GLN A 184 -30.49 -14.68 16.83
N ALA A 185 -30.81 -15.11 15.60
CA ALA A 185 -32.10 -15.73 15.27
C ALA A 185 -32.38 -16.99 16.11
N ARG A 186 -31.33 -17.68 16.56
CA ARG A 186 -31.46 -18.81 17.48
C ARG A 186 -31.66 -18.41 18.92
N ALA A 187 -30.94 -17.39 19.39
CA ALA A 187 -31.15 -16.86 20.74
C ALA A 187 -32.59 -16.37 20.95
N THR A 188 -33.25 -15.87 19.90
CA THR A 188 -34.67 -15.47 19.95
C THR A 188 -35.67 -16.62 19.84
N ALA A 189 -35.26 -17.77 19.29
CA ALA A 189 -36.14 -18.93 19.11
C ALA A 189 -36.11 -19.91 20.31
N ALA A 190 -35.10 -19.80 21.15
CA ALA A 190 -34.98 -20.51 22.44
C ALA A 190 -35.70 -19.71 23.54
#